data_AF-A0A3B8MLD9-F1
#
_entry.id   AF-A0A3B8MLD9-F1
#
_cell.length_a   1.000
_cell.length_b   1.000
_cell.length_c   1.000
_cell.angle_alpha   90.00
_cell.angle_beta   90.00
_cell.angle_gamma   90.00
#
_symmetry.space_group_name_H-M   'P 1'
#
loop_
_entity.id
_entity.type
_entity.pdbx_description
1 polymer ?
#
loop_
_entity_poly.entity_id
_entity_poly.type
_entity_poly.pdbx_seq_one_letter_code
_entity_poly.pdbx_strand_id
1 'polypeptide(L)'
;MAKIPFPIHQPSVYHTHMLFRFILLVMLAGEAFAIGSPYTPDLPNPILEPWRWRAYPALEGYEIVCATEDEDGNLWFGTTTCILRHDDLRITLFDENHGLDGERVVAITTHGRHIYCATPKGVFQFGLTDWDRVFPPEGDHA
;
A
#
# COMPACT_ATOMS: atom_id res chain seq x y z
N MET A 1 -59.72 -13.16 80.70
CA MET A 1 -58.67 -13.69 79.81
C MET A 1 -58.47 -12.69 78.66
N ALA A 2 -57.39 -11.90 78.69
CA ALA A 2 -57.08 -10.89 77.67
C ALA A 2 -55.77 -11.27 76.95
N LYS A 3 -55.79 -11.29 75.62
CA LYS A 3 -54.62 -11.57 74.75
C LYS A 3 -53.83 -10.28 74.53
N ILE A 4 -52.52 -10.32 74.74
CA ILE A 4 -51.57 -9.23 74.45
C ILE A 4 -51.10 -9.39 72.99
N PRO A 5 -51.05 -8.34 72.14
CA PRO A 5 -50.49 -8.45 70.80
C PRO A 5 -48.97 -8.20 70.81
N PHE A 6 -48.23 -8.98 70.03
CA PHE A 6 -46.80 -8.77 69.75
C PHE A 6 -46.60 -7.74 68.62
N PRO A 7 -45.51 -6.95 68.63
CA PRO A 7 -45.23 -6.03 67.53
C PRO A 7 -44.56 -6.78 66.37
N ILE A 8 -45.01 -6.51 65.14
CA ILE A 8 -44.43 -7.05 63.91
C ILE A 8 -43.32 -6.09 63.46
N HIS A 9 -42.07 -6.54 63.47
CA HIS A 9 -40.94 -5.79 62.93
C HIS A 9 -41.03 -5.77 61.39
N GLN A 10 -41.36 -4.63 60.78
CA GLN A 10 -41.25 -4.47 59.33
C GLN A 10 -39.81 -4.08 58.95
N PRO A 11 -39.17 -4.73 57.95
CA PRO A 11 -37.83 -4.36 57.52
C PRO A 11 -37.82 -2.96 56.91
N SER A 12 -36.81 -2.15 57.28
CA SER A 12 -36.78 -0.73 56.95
C SER A 12 -36.61 -0.49 55.43
N VAL A 13 -37.51 0.32 54.87
CA VAL A 13 -37.59 0.75 53.46
C VAL A 13 -36.25 1.28 52.90
N TYR A 14 -35.35 1.74 53.76
CA TYR A 14 -34.01 2.22 53.41
C TYR A 14 -33.12 1.19 52.71
N HIS A 15 -33.25 -0.10 53.03
CA HIS A 15 -32.40 -1.15 52.44
C HIS A 15 -32.70 -1.37 50.95
N THR A 16 -33.98 -1.34 50.58
CA THR A 16 -34.43 -1.53 49.19
C THR A 16 -34.03 -0.35 48.30
N HIS A 17 -34.12 0.89 48.79
CA HIS A 17 -33.67 2.06 48.03
C HIS A 17 -32.15 2.12 47.84
N MET A 18 -31.38 1.66 48.83
CA MET A 18 -29.92 1.63 48.74
C MET A 18 -29.45 0.56 47.75
N LEU A 19 -30.08 -0.62 47.74
CA LEU A 19 -29.79 -1.69 46.78
C LEU A 19 -30.14 -1.29 45.34
N PHE A 20 -31.30 -0.63 45.14
CA PHE A 20 -31.74 -0.16 43.83
C PHE A 20 -30.79 0.91 43.26
N ARG A 21 -30.32 1.85 44.09
CA ARG A 21 -29.32 2.86 43.70
C ARG A 21 -27.97 2.25 43.33
N PHE A 22 -27.56 1.21 44.06
CA PHE A 22 -26.33 0.47 43.78
C PHE A 22 -26.42 -0.26 42.44
N ILE A 23 -27.53 -0.95 42.18
CA ILE A 23 -27.79 -1.61 40.89
C ILE A 23 -27.81 -0.60 39.74
N LEU A 24 -28.47 0.56 39.92
CA LEU A 24 -28.51 1.62 38.92
C LEU A 24 -27.11 2.17 38.60
N LEU A 25 -26.26 2.35 39.61
CA LEU A 25 -24.86 2.78 39.45
C LEU A 25 -24.01 1.75 38.69
N VAL A 26 -24.20 0.46 38.97
CA VAL A 26 -23.50 -0.63 38.26
C VAL A 26 -23.95 -0.70 36.79
N MET A 27 -25.25 -0.52 36.52
CA MET A 27 -25.75 -0.49 35.13
C MET A 27 -25.20 0.73 34.36
N LEU A 28 -25.14 1.92 34.99
CA LEU A 28 -24.57 3.13 34.37
C LEU A 28 -23.05 3.03 34.13
N ALA A 29 -22.31 2.29 34.96
CA ALA A 29 -20.86 2.10 34.80
C ALA A 29 -20.50 1.02 33.75
N GLY A 30 -21.42 0.09 33.46
CA GLY A 30 -21.19 -1.01 32.50
C GLY A 30 -21.04 -0.57 31.05
N GLU A 31 -21.61 0.58 30.67
CA GLU A 31 -21.56 1.08 29.29
C GLU A 31 -20.18 1.67 28.90
N ALA A 32 -19.33 2.00 29.87
CA ALA A 32 -18.04 2.64 29.61
C ALA A 32 -16.93 1.67 29.13
N PHE A 33 -17.08 0.36 29.36
CA PHE A 33 -16.03 -0.62 29.05
C PHE A 33 -15.99 -1.08 27.59
N ALA A 34 -17.03 -0.79 26.79
CA ALA A 34 -17.09 -1.20 25.39
C ALA A 34 -16.51 -0.18 24.40
N ILE A 35 -16.12 1.03 24.85
CA ILE A 35 -15.67 2.13 23.98
C ILE A 35 -14.14 2.12 23.76
N GLY A 36 -13.39 1.24 24.44
CA GLY A 36 -11.93 1.35 24.58
C GLY A 36 -11.06 0.52 23.64
N SER A 37 -11.61 -0.45 22.88
CA SER A 37 -10.79 -1.24 21.97
C SER A 37 -10.70 -0.55 20.61
N PRO A 38 -9.51 -0.13 20.13
CA PRO A 38 -9.35 0.34 18.77
C PRO A 38 -9.87 -0.74 17.83
N TYR A 39 -10.75 -0.38 16.90
CA TYR A 39 -11.13 -1.29 15.83
C TYR A 39 -9.89 -1.63 15.02
N THR A 40 -9.46 -2.88 15.05
CA THR A 40 -8.46 -3.42 14.15
C THR A 40 -9.18 -3.97 12.92
N PRO A 41 -9.14 -3.28 11.76
CA PRO A 41 -9.74 -3.81 10.54
C PRO A 41 -9.08 -5.13 10.18
N ASP A 42 -9.91 -6.14 9.94
CA ASP A 42 -9.47 -7.39 9.33
C ASP A 42 -9.29 -7.12 7.84
N LEU A 43 -8.03 -6.86 7.44
CA LEU A 43 -7.70 -6.57 6.05
C LEU A 43 -7.51 -7.89 5.31
N PRO A 44 -8.39 -8.24 4.35
CA PRO A 44 -8.15 -9.38 3.47
C PRO A 44 -6.82 -9.23 2.72
N ASN A 45 -6.17 -10.36 2.44
CA ASN A 45 -4.91 -10.39 1.72
C ASN A 45 -5.08 -9.76 0.32
N PRO A 46 -4.45 -8.61 0.02
CA PRO A 46 -4.64 -7.90 -1.25
C PRO A 46 -4.29 -8.74 -2.48
N ILE A 47 -3.38 -9.69 -2.35
CA ILE A 47 -2.95 -10.56 -3.45
C ILE A 47 -4.09 -11.48 -3.90
N LEU A 48 -5.03 -11.81 -2.99
CA LEU A 48 -6.15 -12.71 -3.26
C LEU A 48 -7.38 -12.00 -3.83
N GLU A 49 -7.30 -10.70 -4.10
CA GLU A 49 -8.42 -9.89 -4.56
C GLU A 49 -8.29 -9.56 -6.06
N PRO A 50 -8.93 -10.31 -6.99
CA PRO A 50 -8.74 -10.16 -8.43
C PRO A 50 -8.99 -8.73 -8.94
N TRP A 51 -9.93 -8.00 -8.31
CA TRP A 51 -10.27 -6.62 -8.65
C TRP A 51 -9.18 -5.60 -8.34
N ARG A 52 -8.15 -5.95 -7.55
CA ARG A 52 -6.98 -5.10 -7.30
C ARG A 52 -5.93 -5.21 -8.39
N TRP A 53 -5.98 -6.26 -9.20
CA TRP A 53 -5.01 -6.48 -10.26
C TRP A 53 -5.45 -5.75 -11.52
N ARG A 54 -4.48 -5.17 -12.23
CA ARG A 54 -4.67 -4.59 -13.54
C ARG A 54 -3.73 -5.27 -14.53
N ALA A 55 -4.32 -5.86 -15.57
CA ALA A 55 -3.55 -6.38 -16.69
C ALA A 55 -3.28 -5.25 -17.69
N TYR A 56 -2.09 -5.27 -18.29
CA TYR A 56 -1.71 -4.36 -19.37
C TYR A 56 -1.43 -5.20 -20.62
N PRO A 57 -2.43 -5.40 -21.50
CA PRO A 57 -2.25 -6.22 -22.70
C PRO A 57 -1.11 -5.75 -23.60
N ALA A 58 -0.78 -4.46 -23.60
CA ALA A 58 0.33 -3.91 -24.35
C ALA A 58 1.72 -4.30 -23.79
N LEU A 59 1.80 -4.89 -22.60
CA LEU A 59 3.02 -5.51 -22.07
C LEU A 59 3.10 -7.02 -22.40
N GLU A 60 2.06 -7.62 -23.00
CA GLU A 60 2.08 -9.02 -23.38
C GLU A 60 3.17 -9.28 -24.44
N GLY A 61 3.90 -10.38 -24.25
CA GLY A 61 5.01 -10.75 -25.14
C GLY A 61 6.35 -10.11 -24.80
N TYR A 62 6.39 -9.11 -23.91
CA TYR A 62 7.64 -8.55 -23.40
C TYR A 62 8.09 -9.27 -22.13
N GLU A 63 9.35 -9.69 -22.11
CA GLU A 63 9.97 -10.23 -20.90
C GLU A 63 10.45 -9.09 -20.01
N ILE A 64 9.62 -8.69 -19.04
CA ILE A 64 9.96 -7.64 -18.08
C ILE A 64 10.94 -8.19 -17.05
N VAL A 65 12.11 -7.54 -16.93
CA VAL A 65 13.20 -7.99 -16.05
C VAL A 65 13.49 -7.02 -14.92
N CYS A 66 13.08 -5.76 -15.07
CA CYS A 66 13.14 -4.75 -14.01
C CYS A 66 12.06 -3.69 -14.23
N ALA A 67 11.70 -2.98 -13.16
CA ALA A 67 10.75 -1.88 -13.22
C ALA A 67 11.10 -0.79 -12.19
N THR A 68 10.73 0.45 -12.48
CA THR A 68 10.85 1.59 -11.56
C THR A 68 9.76 2.63 -11.85
N GLU A 69 9.64 3.61 -10.97
CA GLU A 69 8.71 4.75 -11.09
C GLU A 69 9.52 6.05 -11.02
N ASP A 70 9.17 7.01 -11.86
CA ASP A 70 9.76 8.35 -11.82
C ASP A 70 8.97 9.33 -10.93
N GLU A 71 9.52 10.53 -10.71
CA GLU A 71 8.88 11.55 -9.86
C GLU A 71 7.54 12.07 -10.41
N ASP A 72 7.30 11.90 -11.71
CA ASP A 72 6.06 12.33 -12.36
C ASP A 72 5.01 11.19 -12.37
N GLY A 73 5.33 10.03 -11.76
CA GLY A 73 4.44 8.87 -11.62
C GLY A 73 4.45 7.91 -12.81
N ASN A 74 5.34 8.09 -13.79
CA ASN A 74 5.41 7.17 -14.92
C ASN A 74 6.11 5.88 -14.50
N LEU A 75 5.56 4.75 -14.93
CA LEU A 75 6.17 3.44 -14.73
C LEU A 75 7.09 3.12 -15.89
N TRP A 76 8.31 2.70 -15.57
CA TRP A 76 9.33 2.29 -16.52
C TRP A 76 9.62 0.80 -16.35
N PHE A 77 9.62 0.06 -17.45
CA PHE A 77 9.85 -1.37 -17.48
C PHE A 77 11.01 -1.69 -18.40
N GLY A 78 12.06 -2.30 -17.87
CA GLY A 78 13.18 -2.79 -18.65
C GLY A 78 12.90 -4.21 -19.12
N THR A 79 13.23 -4.49 -20.38
CA THR A 79 13.02 -5.80 -21.00
C THR A 79 14.34 -6.38 -21.52
N THR A 80 14.27 -7.51 -22.21
CA THR A 80 15.43 -8.12 -22.86
C THR A 80 15.96 -7.38 -24.08
N THR A 81 15.20 -6.44 -24.66
CA THR A 81 15.62 -5.71 -25.87
C THR A 81 15.23 -4.24 -25.92
N CYS A 82 14.27 -3.82 -25.08
CA CYS A 82 13.71 -2.47 -25.09
C CYS A 82 13.33 -1.97 -23.68
N ILE A 83 12.93 -0.71 -23.60
CA ILE A 83 12.32 -0.11 -22.41
C ILE A 83 10.89 0.34 -22.75
N LEU A 84 9.95 0.05 -21.86
CA LEU A 84 8.55 0.47 -21.98
C LEU A 84 8.25 1.51 -20.88
N ARG A 85 7.63 2.63 -21.24
CA ARG A 85 7.13 3.63 -20.29
C ARG A 85 5.61 3.71 -20.32
N HIS A 86 4.97 3.69 -19.16
CA HIS A 86 3.53 3.88 -19.00
C HIS A 86 3.25 5.20 -18.26
N ASP A 87 2.55 6.14 -18.92
CA ASP A 87 2.20 7.48 -18.42
C ASP A 87 0.72 7.60 -18.01
N ASP A 88 0.17 6.54 -17.41
CA ASP A 88 -1.26 6.32 -17.10
C ASP A 88 -2.21 6.17 -18.29
N LEU A 89 -1.88 6.75 -19.44
CA LEU A 89 -2.74 6.75 -20.63
C LEU A 89 -2.24 5.83 -21.73
N ARG A 90 -0.92 5.74 -21.92
CA ARG A 90 -0.31 5.02 -23.03
C ARG A 90 1.00 4.35 -22.62
N ILE A 91 1.35 3.31 -23.38
CA ILE A 91 2.67 2.67 -23.31
C ILE A 91 3.50 3.18 -24.48
N THR A 92 4.70 3.68 -24.18
CA THR A 92 5.71 4.13 -25.16
C THR A 92 6.87 3.15 -25.14
N LEU A 93 7.36 2.75 -26.32
CA LEU A 93 8.48 1.83 -26.47
C LEU A 93 9.72 2.59 -26.91
N PHE A 94 10.85 2.31 -26.25
CA PHE A 94 12.18 2.81 -26.57
C PHE A 94 13.09 1.62 -26.87
N ASP A 95 13.73 1.67 -28.04
CA ASP A 95 14.60 0.63 -28.59
C ASP A 95 15.86 1.28 -29.20
N GLU A 96 16.56 0.56 -30.09
CA GLU A 96 17.74 1.08 -30.80
C GLU A 96 17.47 2.36 -31.59
N ASN A 97 16.23 2.57 -32.08
CA ASN A 97 15.88 3.79 -32.79
C ASN A 97 15.80 5.01 -31.86
N HIS A 98 15.83 4.78 -30.55
CA HIS A 98 15.77 5.78 -29.50
C HIS A 98 17.07 5.84 -28.69
N GLY A 99 18.20 5.38 -29.25
CA GLY A 99 19.53 5.53 -28.65
C GLY A 99 19.96 4.42 -27.69
N LEU A 100 19.13 3.40 -27.47
CA LEU A 100 19.56 2.17 -26.81
C LEU A 100 20.46 1.33 -27.74
N ASP A 101 21.12 0.32 -27.20
CA ASP A 101 22.07 -0.53 -27.92
C ASP A 101 21.54 -1.93 -28.27
N GLY A 102 20.22 -2.13 -28.12
CA GLY A 102 19.54 -3.40 -28.39
C GLY A 102 19.86 -4.51 -27.39
N GLU A 103 20.65 -4.22 -26.35
CA GLU A 103 21.00 -5.19 -25.33
C GLU A 103 19.92 -5.32 -24.25
N ARG A 104 20.01 -6.42 -23.51
CA ARG A 104 19.17 -6.64 -22.34
C ARG A 104 19.36 -5.54 -21.30
N VAL A 105 18.25 -4.94 -20.90
CA VAL A 105 18.23 -4.02 -19.77
C VAL A 105 18.41 -4.82 -18.49
N VAL A 106 19.40 -4.47 -17.69
CA VAL A 106 19.71 -5.13 -16.41
C VAL A 106 19.01 -4.42 -15.26
N ALA A 107 18.98 -3.09 -15.32
CA ALA A 107 18.36 -2.26 -14.30
C ALA A 107 17.89 -0.94 -14.91
N ILE A 108 16.82 -0.39 -14.35
CA ILE A 108 16.40 1.01 -14.54
C ILE A 108 16.29 1.63 -13.15
N THR A 109 16.78 2.86 -13.00
CA THR A 109 16.73 3.59 -11.74
C THR A 109 16.47 5.06 -11.99
N THR A 110 15.93 5.74 -10.99
CA THR A 110 15.65 7.17 -11.02
C THR A 110 16.46 7.88 -9.94
N HIS A 111 16.95 9.07 -10.26
CA HIS A 111 17.62 9.95 -9.32
C HIS A 111 17.18 11.39 -9.58
N GLY A 112 16.30 11.91 -8.72
CA GLY A 112 15.60 13.15 -9.01
C GLY A 112 14.74 12.98 -10.28
N ARG A 113 14.85 13.97 -11.17
CA ARG A 113 14.18 13.95 -12.49
C ARG A 113 14.89 13.13 -13.56
N HIS A 114 16.02 12.50 -13.24
CA HIS A 114 16.80 11.74 -14.20
C HIS A 114 16.47 10.25 -14.13
N ILE A 115 16.33 9.63 -15.30
CA ILE A 115 16.14 8.20 -15.45
C ILE A 115 17.39 7.62 -16.09
N TYR A 116 17.89 6.53 -15.52
CA TYR A 116 19.04 5.80 -16.02
C TYR A 116 18.66 4.35 -16.28
N CYS A 117 19.26 3.76 -17.32
CA CYS A 117 19.22 2.32 -17.54
C CYS A 117 20.64 1.77 -17.70
N ALA A 118 20.83 0.54 -17.25
CA ALA A 118 22.08 -0.18 -17.39
C ALA A 118 21.89 -1.39 -18.30
N THR A 119 22.82 -1.57 -19.25
CA THR A 119 22.97 -2.75 -20.10
C THR A 119 24.38 -3.32 -19.93
N PRO A 120 24.67 -4.54 -20.41
CA PRO A 120 26.03 -5.08 -20.39
C PRO A 120 27.08 -4.21 -21.07
N LYS A 121 26.69 -3.36 -22.02
CA LYS A 121 27.61 -2.46 -22.73
C LYS A 121 27.77 -1.11 -22.05
N GLY A 122 26.92 -0.73 -21.11
CA GLY A 122 27.01 0.62 -20.53
C GLY A 122 25.81 1.11 -19.72
N VAL A 123 25.88 2.38 -19.37
CA VAL A 123 24.82 3.12 -18.70
C VAL A 123 24.32 4.21 -19.64
N PHE A 124 23.01 4.33 -19.72
CA PHE A 124 22.32 5.33 -20.52
C PHE A 124 21.46 6.19 -19.63
N GLN A 125 21.29 7.44 -20.03
CA GLN A 125 20.42 8.40 -19.39
C GLN A 125 19.30 8.78 -20.37
N PHE A 126 18.06 8.81 -19.89
CA PHE A 126 16.93 9.28 -20.68
C PHE A 126 16.92 10.81 -20.75
N GLY A 127 16.86 11.33 -21.98
CA GLY A 127 16.66 12.74 -22.29
C GLY A 127 15.17 13.10 -22.38
N LEU A 128 14.81 13.89 -23.40
CA LEU A 128 13.40 14.26 -23.65
C LEU A 128 12.63 13.14 -24.36
N THR A 129 13.29 12.48 -25.31
CA THR A 129 12.70 11.47 -26.20
C THR A 129 13.57 10.24 -26.38
N ASP A 130 14.89 10.37 -26.17
CA ASP A 130 15.89 9.38 -26.52
C ASP A 130 16.82 9.09 -25.34
N TRP A 131 17.60 8.02 -25.49
CA TRP A 131 18.59 7.55 -24.52
C TRP A 131 20.00 7.89 -24.99
N ASP A 132 20.74 8.56 -24.12
CA ASP A 132 22.14 8.90 -24.38
C ASP A 132 23.05 8.02 -23.53
N ARG A 133 24.06 7.41 -24.16
CA ARG A 133 25.08 6.64 -23.43
C ARG A 133 25.94 7.60 -22.62
N VAL A 134 25.90 7.45 -21.29
CA VAL A 134 26.73 8.21 -20.35
C VAL A 134 27.98 7.45 -19.91
N PHE A 135 27.97 6.12 -20.05
CA PHE A 135 29.13 5.27 -19.75
C PHE A 135 29.15 4.00 -20.62
N PRO A 136 30.32 3.53 -21.08
CA PRO A 136 31.57 4.29 -21.13
C PRO A 136 31.41 5.52 -22.06
N PRO A 137 32.15 6.61 -21.82
CA PRO A 137 32.13 7.78 -22.69
C PRO A 137 32.73 7.44 -24.07
N GLU A 138 32.32 8.16 -25.11
CA GLU A 138 32.79 7.92 -26.47
C GLU A 138 34.33 7.89 -26.57
N GLY A 139 34.85 6.90 -27.31
CA GLY A 139 36.28 6.71 -27.53
C GLY A 139 36.96 5.76 -26.54
N ASP A 140 36.27 5.33 -25.49
CA ASP A 140 36.77 4.31 -24.56
C ASP A 140 36.38 2.91 -25.07
N HIS A 141 37.23 2.34 -25.94
CA HIS A 141 37.10 0.96 -26.39
C HIS A 141 37.85 0.04 -25.40
N ALA A 142 37.09 -0.62 -24.52
CA ALA A 142 37.59 -1.72 -23.69
C ALA A 142 37.75 -3.01 -24.51
#